data_AF-A0A3C0FUW0-F1
#
_entry.id   AF-A0A3C0FUW0-F1
#
_cell.length_a   1.000
_cell.length_b   1.000
_cell.length_c   1.000
_cell.angle_alpha   90.00
_cell.angle_beta   90.00
_cell.angle_gamma   90.00
#
_symmetry.space_group_name_H-M   'P 1'
#
loop_
_entity.id
_entity.type
_entity.pdbx_description
1 polymer ?
#
loop_
_entity_poly.entity_id
_entity_poly.type
_entity_poly.pdbx_seq_one_letter_code
_entity_poly.pdbx_strand_id
1 'polypeptide(L)'
;MKYLKLKATTFLIAASLASPLAAQEAGGRLDIVVQPEPPGLMLGLVQNGPTQLVAGDIYESLLRYDGDLNPMPSLAKSWEISEDGLTYTFKLNEGVKWHDG
;
A
#
# COMPACT_ATOMS: atom_id res chain seq x y z
N MET A 1 4.90 -2.21 64.31
CA MET A 1 6.25 -1.86 63.79
C MET A 1 6.58 -2.76 62.61
N LYS A 2 7.06 -2.15 61.51
CA LYS A 2 7.77 -2.72 60.37
C LYS A 2 6.97 -3.46 59.28
N TYR A 3 6.71 -2.69 58.22
CA TYR A 3 6.50 -3.09 56.83
C TYR A 3 7.68 -3.91 56.28
N LEU A 4 7.44 -4.96 55.48
CA LEU A 4 8.38 -5.34 54.41
C LEU A 4 7.74 -6.18 53.28
N LYS A 5 7.39 -5.46 52.20
CA LYS A 5 7.56 -5.78 50.77
C LYS A 5 7.40 -7.25 50.31
N LEU A 6 6.24 -7.57 49.74
CA LEU A 6 6.07 -8.70 48.81
C LEU A 6 5.20 -8.30 47.62
N LYS A 7 5.73 -7.48 46.71
CA LYS A 7 5.17 -7.22 45.37
C LYS A 7 6.32 -6.82 44.43
N ALA A 8 7.06 -7.78 43.89
CA ALA A 8 8.15 -7.47 42.94
C ALA A 8 8.44 -8.58 41.91
N THR A 9 7.54 -9.54 41.69
CA THR A 9 7.87 -10.71 40.84
C THR A 9 6.99 -10.87 39.60
N THR A 10 5.98 -10.03 39.37
CA THR A 10 5.04 -10.20 38.23
C THR A 10 5.23 -9.18 37.09
N PHE A 11 6.23 -8.29 37.17
CA PHE A 11 6.42 -7.23 36.14
C PHE A 11 7.50 -7.54 35.09
N LEU A 12 8.19 -8.69 35.17
CA LEU A 12 9.36 -8.95 34.32
C LEU A 12 9.09 -9.71 33.00
N ILE A 13 7.84 -10.12 32.71
CA ILE A 13 7.54 -10.92 31.50
C ILE A 13 6.94 -10.05 30.37
N ALA A 14 6.48 -8.83 30.66
CA ALA A 14 5.90 -7.95 29.63
C ALA A 14 6.97 -7.24 28.75
N ALA A 15 8.24 -7.26 29.14
CA ALA A 15 9.30 -6.51 28.45
C ALA A 15 10.02 -7.30 27.34
N SER A 16 9.81 -8.62 27.23
CA SER A 16 10.53 -9.48 26.27
C SER A 16 9.77 -9.78 24.98
N LEU A 17 8.54 -9.25 24.80
CA LEU A 17 7.78 -9.35 23.55
C LEU A 17 7.80 -8.06 22.72
N ALA A 18 8.45 -7.01 23.22
CA ALA A 18 8.77 -5.83 22.43
C ALA A 18 10.08 -6.06 21.64
N SER A 19 10.09 -7.10 20.81
CA SER A 19 11.05 -7.20 19.69
C SER A 19 10.89 -5.93 18.85
N PRO A 20 11.99 -5.36 18.31
CA PRO A 20 11.97 -4.00 17.81
C PRO A 20 10.99 -3.90 16.64
N LEU A 21 9.93 -3.12 16.83
CA LEU A 21 9.11 -2.56 15.74
C LEU A 21 9.92 -1.56 14.87
N ALA A 22 11.24 -1.61 14.95
CA ALA A 22 12.21 -0.66 14.41
C ALA A 22 13.26 -1.35 13.53
N ALA A 23 12.91 -2.47 12.88
CA ALA A 23 13.83 -3.20 11.99
C ALA A 23 13.65 -2.87 10.49
N GLN A 24 12.66 -2.07 10.11
CA GLN A 24 12.53 -1.56 8.75
C GLN A 24 13.10 -0.15 8.71
N GLU A 25 14.31 0.03 8.17
CA GLU A 25 14.75 1.36 7.76
C GLU A 25 13.80 1.86 6.67
N ALA A 26 13.26 3.06 6.85
CA ALA A 26 12.38 3.68 5.85
C ALA A 26 13.22 4.11 4.63
N GLY A 27 12.92 3.55 3.48
CA GLY A 27 13.65 3.80 2.22
C GLY A 27 14.55 2.64 1.80
N GLY A 28 15.10 2.72 0.60
CA GLY A 28 15.98 1.68 0.05
C GLY A 28 16.10 1.76 -1.47
N ARG A 29 17.03 0.98 -2.01
CA ARG A 29 17.17 0.75 -3.46
C ARG A 29 16.67 -0.66 -3.74
N LEU A 30 15.73 -0.78 -4.67
CA LEU A 30 15.29 -2.06 -5.22
C LEU A 30 15.89 -2.20 -6.63
N ASP A 31 16.73 -3.21 -6.83
CA ASP A 31 17.28 -3.57 -8.12
C ASP A 31 16.53 -4.79 -8.67
N ILE A 32 15.76 -4.58 -9.74
CA ILE A 32 15.03 -5.64 -10.45
C ILE A 32 15.47 -5.74 -11.90
N VAL A 33 15.44 -6.95 -12.43
CA VAL A 33 15.60 -7.20 -13.87
C VAL A 33 14.21 -7.23 -14.49
N VAL A 34 13.95 -6.28 -15.40
CA VAL A 34 12.74 -6.29 -16.22
C VAL A 34 13.09 -6.87 -17.59
N GLN A 35 12.49 -8.00 -17.94
CA GLN A 35 12.69 -8.66 -19.22
C GLN A 35 11.35 -9.18 -19.79
N PRO A 36 11.08 -9.02 -21.09
CA PRO A 36 11.85 -8.23 -22.06
C PRO A 36 11.78 -6.72 -21.77
N GLU A 37 12.57 -5.94 -22.50
CA GLU A 37 12.46 -4.48 -22.48
C GLU A 37 11.02 -4.05 -22.81
N PRO A 38 10.42 -3.14 -22.02
CA PRO A 38 9.10 -2.60 -22.34
C PRO A 38 9.20 -1.78 -23.63
N PRO A 39 8.37 -2.06 -24.66
CA PRO A 39 8.43 -1.33 -25.93
C PRO A 39 7.92 0.12 -25.84
N GLY A 40 7.35 0.50 -24.70
CA GLY A 40 6.88 1.85 -24.39
C GLY A 40 6.24 1.89 -23.00
N LEU A 41 5.95 3.11 -22.52
CA LEU A 41 5.40 3.34 -21.17
C LEU A 41 3.97 3.91 -21.19
N MET A 42 3.39 4.14 -22.36
CA MET A 42 2.01 4.65 -22.44
C MET A 42 1.02 3.51 -22.22
N LEU A 43 0.48 3.42 -20.99
CA LEU A 43 -0.47 2.37 -20.61
C LEU A 43 -1.69 2.32 -21.53
N GLY A 44 -2.20 3.47 -22.00
CA GLY A 44 -3.36 3.50 -22.91
C GLY A 44 -3.12 2.82 -24.28
N LEU A 45 -1.87 2.56 -24.66
CA LEU A 45 -1.51 1.99 -25.97
C LEU A 45 -0.82 0.63 -25.87
N VAL A 46 -0.11 0.36 -24.77
CA VAL A 46 0.74 -0.83 -24.62
C VAL A 46 0.35 -1.57 -23.34
N GLN A 47 -0.06 -2.84 -23.49
CA GLN A 47 -0.69 -3.64 -22.43
C GLN A 47 0.07 -4.94 -22.11
N ASN A 48 1.36 -5.04 -22.47
CA ASN A 48 2.19 -6.20 -22.15
C ASN A 48 2.75 -6.13 -20.72
N GLY A 49 3.12 -7.29 -20.15
CA GLY A 49 3.58 -7.41 -18.76
C GLY A 49 4.71 -6.46 -18.36
N PRO A 50 5.83 -6.37 -19.11
CA PRO A 50 6.93 -5.48 -18.76
C PRO A 50 6.55 -3.99 -18.72
N THR A 51 5.71 -3.53 -19.65
CA THR A 51 5.20 -2.16 -19.61
C THR A 51 4.31 -1.94 -18.40
N GLN A 52 3.42 -2.88 -18.08
CA GLN A 52 2.58 -2.79 -16.89
C GLN A 52 3.41 -2.75 -15.60
N LEU A 53 4.50 -3.53 -15.52
CA LEU A 53 5.40 -3.55 -14.36
C LEU A 53 6.09 -2.20 -14.14
N VAL A 54 6.55 -1.52 -15.20
CA VAL A 54 7.27 -0.25 -15.05
C VAL A 54 6.33 0.94 -15.02
N ALA A 55 5.40 1.02 -15.98
CA ALA A 55 4.48 2.14 -16.09
C ALA A 55 3.37 2.11 -15.02
N GLY A 56 3.07 0.95 -14.43
CA GLY A 56 2.19 0.84 -13.27
C GLY A 56 2.71 1.61 -12.04
N ASP A 57 4.03 1.83 -11.95
CA ASP A 57 4.63 2.66 -10.90
C ASP A 57 4.66 4.16 -11.26
N ILE A 58 4.31 4.51 -12.50
CA ILE A 58 4.27 5.90 -13.01
C ILE A 58 2.83 6.46 -12.96
N TYR A 59 1.83 5.62 -13.24
CA TYR A 59 0.42 5.99 -13.28
C TYR A 59 -0.35 5.35 -12.13
N GLU A 60 -1.27 6.10 -11.54
CA GLU A 60 -2.16 5.59 -10.49
C GLU A 60 -3.56 5.29 -11.05
N SER A 61 -4.11 4.13 -10.70
CA SER A 61 -5.47 3.72 -11.10
C SER A 61 -6.51 4.19 -10.09
N LEU A 62 -7.79 4.21 -10.48
CA LEU A 62 -8.88 4.53 -9.55
C LEU A 62 -8.90 3.57 -8.36
N LEU A 63 -8.74 2.28 -8.65
CA LEU A 63 -8.71 1.18 -7.68
C LEU A 63 -7.44 0.35 -7.88
N ARG A 64 -7.10 -0.42 -6.86
CA ARG A 64 -6.09 -1.49 -6.91
C ARG A 64 -6.72 -2.81 -6.48
N TYR A 65 -5.98 -3.91 -6.53
CA TYR A 65 -6.46 -5.20 -6.07
C TYR A 65 -5.63 -5.71 -4.89
N ASP A 66 -6.26 -6.44 -3.98
CA ASP A 66 -5.54 -7.24 -2.98
C ASP A 66 -5.09 -8.60 -3.56
N GLY A 67 -4.48 -9.44 -2.72
CA GLY A 67 -4.00 -10.76 -3.13
C GLY A 67 -5.11 -11.74 -3.54
N ASP A 68 -6.35 -11.48 -3.13
CA ASP A 68 -7.53 -12.27 -3.47
C ASP A 68 -8.31 -11.67 -4.65
N LEU A 69 -7.75 -10.63 -5.30
CA LEU A 69 -8.33 -9.90 -6.42
C LEU A 69 -9.60 -9.11 -6.06
N ASN A 70 -9.79 -8.76 -4.79
CA ASN A 70 -10.86 -7.83 -4.42
C ASN A 70 -10.44 -6.40 -4.77
N PRO A 71 -11.37 -5.57 -5.29
CA PRO A 71 -11.10 -4.17 -5.54
C PRO A 71 -10.90 -3.42 -4.21
N MET A 72 -9.84 -2.64 -4.15
CA MET A 72 -9.41 -1.85 -3.00
C MET A 72 -9.25 -0.38 -3.40
N PRO A 73 -9.45 0.58 -2.47
CA PRO A 73 -9.17 1.98 -2.71
C PRO A 73 -7.73 2.22 -3.21
N SER A 74 -7.59 3.13 -4.19
CA SER A 74 -6.30 3.71 -4.59
C SER A 74 -6.45 5.23 -4.78
N LEU A 75 -6.44 5.75 -6.02
CA LEU A 75 -6.74 7.17 -6.29
C LEU A 75 -8.16 7.55 -5.83
N ALA A 76 -9.13 6.64 -6.00
CA ALA A 76 -10.45 6.76 -5.41
C ALA A 76 -10.45 6.23 -3.96
N LYS A 77 -10.87 7.07 -3.01
CA LYS A 77 -11.01 6.69 -1.59
C LYS A 77 -12.27 5.86 -1.32
N SER A 78 -13.29 6.00 -2.17
CA SER A 78 -14.52 5.20 -2.11
C SER A 78 -15.25 5.24 -3.46
N TRP A 79 -16.17 4.31 -3.67
CA TRP A 79 -17.07 4.33 -4.82
C TRP A 79 -18.47 3.81 -4.45
N GLU A 80 -19.46 4.22 -5.23
CA GLU A 80 -20.85 3.80 -5.12
C GLU A 80 -21.29 3.28 -6.49
N ILE A 81 -22.10 2.22 -6.49
CA ILE A 81 -22.64 1.59 -7.71
C ILE A 81 -24.16 1.76 -7.66
N SER A 82 -24.78 2.22 -8.73
CA SER A 82 -26.24 2.34 -8.83
C SER A 82 -26.94 0.99 -8.75
N GLU A 83 -28.23 1.01 -8.42
CA GLU A 83 -29.05 -0.21 -8.30
C GLU A 83 -29.09 -1.04 -9.60
N ASP A 84 -29.02 -0.38 -10.77
CA ASP A 84 -28.97 -1.04 -12.08
C ASP A 84 -27.56 -1.52 -12.48
N GLY A 85 -26.53 -1.19 -11.71
CA GLY A 85 -25.15 -1.56 -11.98
C GLY A 85 -24.49 -0.84 -13.16
N LEU A 86 -25.11 0.22 -13.70
CA LEU A 86 -24.62 0.91 -14.90
C LEU A 86 -23.91 2.24 -14.59
N THR A 87 -24.08 2.78 -13.38
CA THR A 87 -23.44 4.03 -12.95
C THR A 87 -22.51 3.78 -11.78
N TYR A 88 -21.26 4.21 -11.93
CA TYR A 88 -20.23 4.14 -10.91
C TYR A 88 -19.80 5.55 -10.53
N THR A 89 -19.94 5.91 -9.26
CA THR A 89 -19.51 7.21 -8.73
C THR A 89 -18.29 7.02 -7.86
N PHE A 90 -17.15 7.56 -8.28
CA PHE A 90 -15.89 7.50 -7.54
C PHE A 90 -15.66 8.81 -6.78
N LYS A 91 -15.31 8.71 -5.50
CA LYS A 91 -14.84 9.85 -4.70
C LYS A 91 -13.32 9.77 -4.63
N LEU A 92 -12.64 10.78 -5.16
CA LEU A 92 -11.18 10.81 -5.22
C LEU A 92 -10.55 11.29 -3.91
N ASN A 93 -9.28 10.96 -3.71
CA ASN A 93 -8.47 11.61 -2.68
C ASN A 93 -8.34 13.12 -2.96
N GLU A 94 -8.24 13.89 -1.88
CA GLU A 94 -8.12 15.35 -1.97
C GLU A 94 -6.66 15.77 -2.12
N GLY A 95 -6.42 16.87 -2.84
CA GLY A 95 -5.08 17.43 -3.01
C GLY A 95 -4.12 16.58 -3.85
N VAL A 96 -4.62 15.60 -4.61
CA VAL A 96 -3.82 14.84 -5.56
C VAL A 96 -3.29 15.78 -6.64
N LYS A 97 -2.01 15.65 -6.96
CA LYS A 97 -1.33 16.41 -8.00
C LYS A 97 -0.69 15.48 -9.00
N TRP A 98 -0.48 15.99 -10.20
CA TRP A 98 0.44 15.38 -11.14
C TRP A 98 1.88 15.62 -10.70
N HIS A 99 2.82 14.92 -11.34
CA HIS A 99 4.23 15.00 -11.00
C HIS A 99 4.85 16.38 -11.29
N ASP A 100 4.19 17.21 -12.10
CA ASP A 100 4.60 18.57 -12.46
C ASP A 100 3.93 19.68 -11.64
N GLY A 101 2.94 19.35 -10.81
CA GLY A 101 2.33 20.26 -9.82
C GLY A 101 1.03 20.92 -10.23
#